data_AF-A0A817GMM8-F1
#
_entry.id   AF-A0A817GMM8-F1
#
_cell.length_a   1.000
_cell.length_b   1.000
_cell.length_c   1.000
_cell.angle_alpha   90.00
_cell.angle_beta   90.00
_cell.angle_gamma   90.00
#
_symmetry.space_group_name_H-M   'P 1'
#
loop_
_entity.id
_entity.type
_entity.pdbx_description
1 polymer ?
#
loop_
_entity_poly.entity_id
_entity_poly.type
_entity_poly.pdbx_seq_one_letter_code
_entity_poly.pdbx_strand_id
1 'polypeptide(L)'
;MEWLLSTTLPNYEYIVTFLNVKHEGLFHFDNSNRLVLLEQQYIGITGKTAIKRFRMMKDLVYNKVMKHAGKNKILILVHSRKENGKTAHAVRDVCLEKDIIAAFLKED
;
A
#
# COMPACT_ATOMS: atom_id res chain seq x y z
N MET A 1 -5.39 18.50 28.89
CA MET A 1 -6.27 17.45 28.36
C MET A 1 -5.50 16.80 27.25
N GLU A 2 -4.95 15.61 27.50
CA GLU A 2 -4.10 14.90 26.55
C GLU A 2 -4.94 13.83 25.86
N TRP A 3 -4.95 13.85 24.52
CA TRP A 3 -5.67 12.88 23.71
C TRP A 3 -4.70 11.82 23.22
N LEU A 4 -5.11 10.55 23.32
CA LEU A 4 -4.35 9.43 22.76
C LEU A 4 -5.03 8.93 21.49
N LEU A 5 -4.23 8.75 20.44
CA LEU A 5 -4.67 8.28 19.15
C LEU A 5 -4.10 6.87 18.91
N SER A 6 -4.96 5.93 18.54
CA SER A 6 -4.58 4.58 18.17
C SER A 6 -5.20 4.22 16.83
N THR A 7 -4.61 3.26 16.12
CA THR A 7 -5.31 2.54 15.05
C THR A 7 -6.40 1.65 15.65
N THR A 8 -7.43 1.35 14.87
CA THR A 8 -8.47 0.38 15.23
C THR A 8 -7.80 -0.98 15.50
N LEU A 9 -7.94 -1.49 16.72
CA LEU A 9 -7.37 -2.76 17.16
C LEU A 9 -8.50 -3.62 17.76
N PRO A 10 -8.51 -4.94 17.52
CA PRO A 10 -9.55 -5.82 18.07
C PRO A 10 -9.59 -5.84 19.61
N ASN A 11 -8.46 -5.52 20.25
CA ASN A 11 -8.25 -5.63 21.69
C ASN A 11 -8.17 -4.25 22.39
N TYR A 12 -8.88 -3.24 21.87
CA TYR A 12 -8.78 -1.87 22.38
C TYR A 12 -9.25 -1.72 23.84
N GLU A 13 -10.11 -2.61 24.34
CA GLU A 13 -10.57 -2.61 25.74
C GLU A 13 -9.43 -2.80 26.75
N TYR A 14 -8.43 -3.60 26.40
CA TYR A 14 -7.25 -3.79 27.26
C TYR A 14 -6.37 -2.54 27.29
N ILE A 15 -6.30 -1.80 26.19
CA ILE A 15 -5.58 -0.53 26.10
C ILE A 15 -6.28 0.53 26.96
N VAL A 16 -7.61 0.58 26.91
CA VAL A 16 -8.44 1.46 27.74
C VAL A 16 -8.24 1.17 29.22
N THR A 17 -8.23 -0.11 29.60
CA THR A 17 -7.95 -0.55 30.97
C THR A 17 -6.54 -0.18 31.41
N PHE A 18 -5.53 -0.43 30.57
CA PHE A 18 -4.13 -0.10 30.86
C PHE A 18 -3.91 1.40 31.06
N LEU A 19 -4.55 2.22 30.23
CA LEU A 19 -4.46 3.68 30.28
C LEU A 19 -5.44 4.33 31.28
N ASN A 20 -6.24 3.53 31.99
CA ASN A 20 -7.25 3.97 32.95
C ASN A 20 -8.21 5.04 32.36
N VAL A 21 -8.65 4.83 31.13
CA VAL A 21 -9.55 5.74 30.40
C VAL A 21 -11.00 5.44 30.78
N LYS A 22 -11.77 6.49 31.11
CA LYS A 22 -13.22 6.38 31.34
C LYS A 22 -13.96 6.11 30.03
N HIS A 23 -15.06 5.35 30.10
CA HIS A 23 -15.89 5.01 28.92
C HIS A 23 -16.39 6.24 28.14
N GLU A 24 -16.66 7.36 28.80
CA GLU A 24 -17.10 8.61 28.16
C GLU A 24 -16.03 9.21 27.22
N GLY A 25 -14.75 8.90 27.44
CA GLY A 25 -13.63 9.33 26.62
C GLY A 25 -13.20 8.32 25.56
N LEU A 26 -13.89 7.19 25.45
CA LEU A 26 -13.58 6.12 24.52
C LEU A 26 -14.35 6.31 23.22
N PHE A 27 -13.62 6.52 22.12
CA PHE A 27 -14.18 6.56 20.78
C PHE A 27 -13.56 5.45 19.93
N HIS A 28 -14.38 4.55 19.42
CA HIS A 28 -13.97 3.46 18.56
C HIS A 28 -14.59 3.63 17.17
N PHE A 29 -13.73 3.79 16.16
CA PHE A 29 -14.13 3.92 14.77
C PHE A 29 -13.65 2.69 14.01
N ASP A 30 -14.58 1.99 13.37
CA ASP A 30 -14.25 0.84 12.55
C ASP A 30 -13.82 1.28 11.13
N ASN A 31 -13.55 0.32 10.25
CA ASN A 31 -13.12 0.65 8.88
C ASN A 31 -14.22 1.34 8.05
N SER A 32 -15.50 1.27 8.45
CA SER A 32 -16.61 1.94 7.77
C SER A 32 -16.61 3.45 7.98
N ASN A 33 -15.98 3.93 9.06
CA ASN A 33 -15.86 5.36 9.35
C ASN A 33 -14.77 6.07 8.52
N ARG A 34 -14.06 5.36 7.63
CA ARG A 34 -13.07 5.98 6.74
C ARG A 34 -13.78 6.88 5.71
N LEU A 35 -13.34 8.14 5.60
CA LEU A 35 -13.85 9.10 4.62
C LEU A 35 -13.76 8.59 3.17
N VAL A 36 -12.70 7.82 2.88
CA VAL A 36 -12.52 7.14 1.60
C VAL A 36 -12.41 5.66 1.88
N LEU A 37 -13.39 4.90 1.37
CA LEU A 37 -13.39 3.44 1.47
C LEU A 37 -12.17 2.87 0.76
N LEU A 38 -11.55 1.87 1.38
CA LEU A 38 -10.33 1.25 0.90
C LEU A 38 -10.63 -0.17 0.40
N GLU A 39 -10.47 -0.40 -0.90
CA GLU A 39 -10.40 -1.76 -1.44
C GLU A 39 -8.99 -2.32 -1.17
N GLN A 40 -8.93 -3.51 -0.57
CA GLN A 40 -7.67 -4.18 -0.24
C GLN A 40 -7.51 -5.46 -1.05
N GLN A 41 -6.30 -5.67 -1.60
CA GLN A 41 -5.96 -6.88 -2.33
C GLN A 41 -4.63 -7.42 -1.81
N TYR A 42 -4.64 -8.69 -1.38
CA TYR A 42 -3.46 -9.38 -0.86
C TYR A 42 -3.00 -10.41 -1.87
N ILE A 43 -1.74 -10.31 -2.31
CA ILE A 43 -1.15 -11.23 -3.30
C ILE A 43 0.02 -11.96 -2.65
N GLY A 44 -0.21 -13.22 -2.29
CA GLY A 44 0.82 -14.10 -1.78
C GLY A 44 1.71 -14.61 -2.91
N ILE A 45 3.03 -14.45 -2.77
CA ILE A 45 4.00 -14.96 -3.76
C ILE A 45 4.53 -16.31 -3.30
N THR A 46 4.05 -17.37 -3.94
CA THR A 46 4.48 -18.74 -3.65
C THR A 46 5.64 -19.12 -4.56
N GLY A 47 6.84 -19.27 -4.01
CA GLY A 47 8.01 -19.71 -4.77
C GLY A 47 9.11 -20.28 -3.87
N LYS A 48 9.70 -21.40 -4.28
CA LYS A 48 10.71 -22.09 -3.45
C LYS A 48 11.96 -21.23 -3.24
N THR A 49 12.54 -20.68 -4.31
CA THR A 49 13.77 -19.87 -4.24
C THR A 49 13.47 -18.38 -4.17
N ALA A 50 14.32 -17.65 -3.43
CA ALA A 50 14.20 -16.20 -3.27
C ALA A 50 14.27 -15.45 -4.61
N ILE A 51 15.13 -15.89 -5.53
CA ILE A 51 15.30 -15.28 -6.86
C ILE A 51 13.99 -15.37 -7.67
N LYS A 52 13.32 -16.54 -7.66
CA LYS A 52 12.03 -16.71 -8.35
C LYS A 52 10.95 -15.85 -7.73
N ARG A 53 10.87 -15.78 -6.39
CA ARG A 53 9.93 -14.90 -5.68
C ARG A 53 10.13 -13.44 -6.07
N PHE A 54 11.37 -12.99 -6.13
CA PHE A 54 11.70 -11.61 -6.51
C PHE A 54 11.31 -11.29 -7.96
N ARG A 55 11.54 -12.21 -8.90
CA ARG A 55 11.09 -12.04 -10.30
C ARG A 55 9.57 -11.95 -10.40
N MET A 56 8.85 -12.87 -9.75
CA MET A 56 7.39 -12.85 -9.73
C MET A 56 6.85 -11.57 -9.10
N MET A 57 7.49 -11.06 -8.03
CA MET A 57 7.12 -9.80 -7.40
C MET A 57 7.23 -8.62 -8.36
N LYS A 58 8.32 -8.55 -9.14
CA LYS A 58 8.52 -7.50 -10.15
C LYS A 58 7.44 -7.55 -11.22
N ASP A 59 7.14 -8.74 -11.75
CA ASP A 59 6.12 -8.92 -12.78
C ASP A 59 4.73 -8.52 -12.25
N LEU A 60 4.41 -8.86 -11.00
CA LEU A 60 3.17 -8.46 -10.32
C LEU A 60 3.07 -6.95 -10.14
N VAL A 61 4.14 -6.29 -9.71
CA VAL A 61 4.18 -4.83 -9.57
C VAL A 61 3.90 -4.15 -10.90
N TYR A 62 4.57 -4.56 -11.98
CA TYR A 62 4.33 -4.02 -13.31
C TYR A 62 2.87 -4.19 -13.74
N ASN A 63 2.32 -5.40 -13.62
CA ASN A 63 0.93 -5.67 -14.02
C ASN A 63 -0.08 -4.83 -13.23
N LYS A 64 0.14 -4.63 -11.93
CA LYS A 64 -0.71 -3.76 -11.10
C LYS A 64 -0.58 -2.30 -11.48
N VAL A 65 0.64 -1.83 -11.72
CA VAL A 65 0.86 -0.45 -12.15
C VAL A 65 0.13 -0.17 -13.46
N MET A 66 0.25 -1.05 -14.45
CA MET A 66 -0.39 -0.87 -15.75
C MET A 66 -1.92 -0.92 -15.69
N LYS A 67 -2.52 -1.65 -14.75
CA LYS A 67 -3.98 -1.65 -14.55
C LYS A 67 -4.51 -0.25 -14.17
N HIS A 68 -3.71 0.53 -13.45
CA HIS A 68 -4.08 1.84 -12.92
C HIS A 68 -3.42 3.02 -13.66
N ALA A 69 -2.47 2.75 -14.55
CA ALA A 69 -1.83 3.75 -15.40
C ALA A 69 -2.88 4.59 -16.16
N GLY A 70 -2.70 5.90 -16.17
CA GLY A 70 -3.62 6.87 -16.80
C GLY A 70 -4.95 7.10 -16.07
N LYS A 71 -5.33 6.21 -15.14
CA LYS A 71 -6.60 6.29 -14.39
C LYS A 71 -6.42 6.87 -13.00
N ASN A 72 -5.41 6.41 -12.27
CA ASN A 72 -5.17 6.77 -10.88
C ASN A 72 -3.69 7.06 -10.66
N LYS A 73 -3.39 7.89 -9.64
CA LYS A 73 -2.02 8.05 -9.14
C LYS A 73 -1.63 6.80 -8.34
N ILE A 74 -0.37 6.38 -8.47
CA ILE A 74 0.13 5.13 -7.91
C ILE A 74 1.34 5.42 -7.03
N LEU A 75 1.34 4.89 -5.81
CA LEU A 75 2.48 4.96 -4.88
C LEU A 75 3.00 3.56 -4.62
N ILE A 76 4.28 3.32 -4.92
CA ILE A 76 4.97 2.05 -4.71
C ILE A 76 5.89 2.21 -3.50
N LEU A 77 5.68 1.40 -2.47
CA LEU A 77 6.54 1.37 -1.28
C LEU A 77 7.49 0.17 -1.35
N VAL A 78 8.77 0.41 -1.05
CA VAL A 78 9.85 -0.59 -1.06
C VAL A 78 10.63 -0.54 0.25
N HIS A 79 11.41 -1.60 0.54
CA HIS A 79 12.10 -1.72 1.82
C HIS A 79 13.41 -0.91 1.92
N SER A 80 14.02 -0.50 0.80
CA SER A 80 15.29 0.21 0.81
C SER A 80 15.39 1.32 -0.24
N ARG A 81 16.19 2.34 0.06
CA ARG A 81 16.51 3.44 -0.87
C ARG A 81 17.11 2.93 -2.18
N LYS A 82 17.99 1.93 -2.10
CA LYS A 82 18.62 1.31 -3.28
C LYS A 82 17.60 0.58 -4.14
N GLU A 83 16.61 -0.06 -3.52
CA GLU A 83 15.53 -0.73 -4.26
C GLU A 83 14.55 0.26 -4.89
N ASN A 84 14.36 1.45 -4.29
CA ASN A 84 13.48 2.49 -4.84
C ASN A 84 13.92 2.88 -6.26
N GLY A 85 15.19 3.26 -6.42
CA GLY A 85 15.74 3.62 -7.73
C GLY A 85 15.69 2.45 -8.72
N LYS A 86 16.03 1.23 -8.29
CA LYS A 86 16.00 0.03 -9.14
C LYS A 86 14.58 -0.31 -9.62
N THR A 87 13.58 -0.22 -8.75
CA THR A 87 12.19 -0.54 -9.08
C THR A 87 11.60 0.53 -10.00
N ALA A 88 11.86 1.80 -9.71
CA ALA A 88 11.43 2.91 -10.56
C ALA A 88 12.01 2.81 -11.98
N HIS A 89 13.32 2.58 -12.09
CA HIS A 89 13.96 2.37 -13.39
C HIS A 89 13.43 1.12 -14.09
N ALA A 90 13.29 -0.01 -13.39
CA ALA A 90 12.76 -1.22 -13.99
C ALA A 90 11.34 -1.04 -14.56
N VAL A 91 10.45 -0.34 -13.85
CA VAL A 91 9.10 -0.05 -14.37
C VAL A 91 9.17 0.88 -15.57
N ARG A 92 9.96 1.97 -15.50
CA ARG A 92 10.16 2.91 -16.61
C ARG A 92 10.71 2.21 -17.85
N ASP A 93 11.75 1.39 -17.69
CA ASP A 93 12.45 0.74 -18.80
C ASP A 93 11.51 -0.25 -19.51
N VAL A 94 10.70 -1.02 -18.77
CA VAL A 94 9.66 -1.88 -19.37
C VAL A 94 8.58 -1.06 -20.08
N CYS A 95 8.25 0.13 -19.57
CA CYS A 95 7.30 1.02 -20.24
C CYS A 95 7.87 1.66 -21.51
N LEU A 96 9.18 1.98 -21.53
CA LEU A 96 9.91 2.43 -22.73
C LEU A 96 9.95 1.34 -23.79
N GLU A 97 10.31 0.11 -23.42
CA GLU A 97 10.39 -1.03 -24.33
C GLU A 97 9.05 -1.36 -25.01
N LYS A 98 7.95 -1.07 -24.33
CA LYS A 98 6.58 -1.33 -24.82
C LYS A 98 5.89 -0.12 -25.42
N ASP A 99 6.56 1.04 -25.47
CA ASP A 99 6.03 2.31 -25.97
C ASP A 99 4.71 2.76 -25.29
N ILE A 100 4.60 2.50 -23.98
CA ILE A 100 3.38 2.76 -23.17
C ILE A 100 3.54 3.91 -22.17
N ILE A 101 4.64 4.67 -22.24
CA ILE A 101 4.85 5.81 -21.32
C ILE A 101 3.77 6.87 -21.48
N ALA A 102 3.30 7.08 -22.71
CA ALA A 102 2.20 7.99 -22.98
C ALA A 102 0.93 7.64 -22.16
N ALA A 103 0.74 6.37 -21.77
CA ALA A 103 -0.40 5.98 -20.95
C ALA A 103 -0.39 6.58 -19.53
N PHE A 104 0.75 7.09 -19.05
CA PHE A 104 0.85 7.78 -17.76
C PHE A 104 0.64 9.29 -17.86
N LEU A 105 0.76 9.85 -19.06
CA LEU A 105 0.56 11.27 -19.32
C LEU A 105 -0.92 11.47 -19.64
N LYS A 106 -1.66 12.08 -18.71
CA LYS A 106 -2.93 12.70 -19.09
C LYS A 106 -2.59 13.98 -19.84
N GLU A 107 -3.13 14.15 -21.05
CA GLU A 107 -3.31 15.49 -21.59
C GLU A 107 -4.33 16.19 -20.68
N ASP A 108 -3.92 17.33 -20.12
CA ASP A 108 -4.74 18.14 -19.21
C ASP A 108 -5.99 18.72 -19.92
#